data_AF-A0A3S0X022-F1
#
_entry.id   AF-A0A3S0X022-F1
#
_cell.length_a   1.000
_cell.length_b   1.000
_cell.length_c   1.000
_cell.angle_alpha   90.00
_cell.angle_beta   90.00
_cell.angle_gamma   90.00
#
_symmetry.space_group_name_H-M   'P 1'
#
loop_
_entity.id
_entity.type
_entity.pdbx_description
1 polymer ?
#
loop_
_entity_poly.entity_id
_entity_poly.type
_entity_poly.pdbx_seq_one_letter_code
_entity_poly.pdbx_strand_id
1 'polypeptide(L)'
;MLSWYVKVIGSCWLAMGLIGAAHAAGSWSAQVQSVMVAMSDRDSRSQPIAPPNGVLAQEGVIDRIHWRLDAPPGGAVNAWLCHPEQCVALSGMRGTVTQLAGRHANEPLYFRFNLRPGQRPVRVQGLQVIVNYQ
;
A
#
# COMPACT_ATOMS: atom_id res chain seq x y z
N MET A 1 -38.48 -4.59 67.69
CA MET A 1 -37.49 -5.68 67.69
C MET A 1 -37.11 -5.97 66.26
N LEU A 2 -35.80 -5.89 65.96
CA LEU A 2 -35.06 -6.40 64.80
C LEU A 2 -35.73 -6.26 63.41
N SER A 3 -35.25 -5.33 62.59
CA SER A 3 -34.10 -5.54 61.68
C SER A 3 -34.47 -6.41 60.48
N TRP A 4 -34.00 -5.98 59.31
CA TRP A 4 -33.37 -6.83 58.29
C TRP A 4 -34.00 -6.72 56.88
N TYR A 5 -33.31 -5.92 56.06
CA TYR A 5 -33.09 -6.08 54.62
C TYR A 5 -33.94 -5.24 53.68
N VAL A 6 -33.54 -3.98 53.63
CA VAL A 6 -33.31 -3.21 52.40
C VAL A 6 -32.86 -4.17 51.29
N LYS A 7 -33.79 -4.54 50.40
CA LYS A 7 -33.46 -5.24 49.17
C LYS A 7 -32.66 -4.27 48.32
N VAL A 8 -31.37 -4.58 48.23
CA VAL A 8 -30.37 -3.99 47.34
C VAL A 8 -30.99 -3.75 45.98
N ILE A 9 -31.20 -2.47 45.66
CA ILE A 9 -31.50 -2.00 44.31
C ILE A 9 -30.25 -2.35 43.51
N GLY A 10 -30.32 -3.49 42.80
CA GLY A 10 -29.27 -3.95 41.91
C GLY A 10 -29.08 -2.92 40.82
N SER A 11 -28.03 -2.12 40.98
CA SER A 11 -27.58 -1.16 39.99
C SER A 11 -27.13 -1.96 38.76
N CYS A 12 -28.02 -2.04 37.76
CA CYS A 12 -27.71 -2.59 36.46
C CYS A 12 -26.81 -1.56 35.75
N TRP A 13 -25.51 -1.62 36.04
CA TRP A 13 -24.51 -0.87 35.31
C TRP A 13 -24.50 -1.38 33.87
N LEU A 14 -25.07 -0.59 32.96
CA LEU A 14 -24.85 -0.75 31.53
C LEU A 14 -23.35 -0.65 31.27
N ALA A 15 -22.70 -1.80 31.09
CA ALA A 15 -21.42 -1.88 30.41
C ALA A 15 -21.70 -1.61 28.91
N MET A 16 -21.77 -0.32 28.55
CA MET A 16 -21.83 0.11 27.15
C MET A 16 -20.49 -0.28 26.51
N GLY A 17 -20.49 -1.40 25.78
CA GLY A 17 -19.31 -1.91 25.10
C GLY A 17 -18.76 -0.88 24.14
N LEU A 18 -17.50 -0.50 24.33
CA LEU A 18 -16.70 0.18 23.33
C LEU A 18 -16.47 -0.81 22.18
N ILE A 19 -17.40 -0.85 21.23
CA ILE A 19 -17.18 -1.52 19.95
C ILE A 19 -16.21 -0.60 19.20
N GLY A 20 -14.90 -0.85 19.38
CA GLY A 20 -13.88 -0.24 18.53
C GLY A 20 -14.18 -0.57 17.08
N ALA A 21 -14.09 0.41 16.19
CA ALA A 21 -14.21 0.20 14.76
C ALA A 21 -13.13 -0.81 14.33
N ALA A 22 -13.53 -2.05 14.04
CA ALA A 22 -12.64 -3.06 13.49
C ALA A 22 -12.39 -2.69 12.03
N HIS A 23 -11.26 -2.02 11.80
CA HIS A 23 -10.67 -1.84 10.49
C HIS A 23 -10.38 -3.23 9.90
N ALA A 24 -11.02 -3.54 8.76
CA ALA A 24 -10.95 -4.86 8.16
C ALA A 24 -9.60 -5.03 7.46
N ALA A 25 -8.66 -5.69 8.15
CA ALA A 25 -7.39 -6.08 7.58
C ALA A 25 -7.58 -6.90 6.29
N GLY A 26 -6.83 -6.54 5.27
CA GLY A 26 -6.94 -7.14 3.94
C GLY A 26 -5.66 -7.03 3.13
N SER A 27 -5.68 -7.67 1.97
CA SER A 27 -4.57 -7.62 1.02
C SER A 27 -5.11 -7.64 -0.40
N TRP A 28 -4.53 -6.83 -1.27
CA TRP A 28 -4.77 -6.90 -2.70
C TRP A 28 -3.46 -6.88 -3.47
N SER A 29 -3.46 -7.45 -4.67
CA SER A 29 -2.29 -7.47 -5.53
C SER A 29 -2.67 -7.17 -6.97
N ALA A 30 -1.72 -6.57 -7.69
CA ALA A 30 -1.90 -6.24 -9.09
C ALA A 30 -0.55 -6.21 -9.81
N GLN A 31 -0.58 -6.57 -11.08
CA GLN A 31 0.55 -6.52 -12.00
C GLN A 31 0.20 -5.60 -13.17
N VAL A 32 1.19 -4.83 -13.64
CA VAL A 32 1.03 -3.90 -14.77
C VAL A 32 2.02 -4.18 -15.89
N GLN A 33 1.75 -3.60 -17.05
CA GLN A 33 2.55 -3.76 -18.26
C GLN A 33 3.97 -3.21 -18.11
N SER A 34 4.89 -3.74 -18.93
CA SER A 34 6.27 -3.28 -18.98
C SER A 34 6.38 -1.81 -19.38
N VAL A 35 7.36 -1.10 -18.82
CA VAL A 35 7.66 0.30 -19.15
C VAL A 35 8.98 0.38 -19.91
N MET A 36 8.99 1.14 -21.00
CA MET A 36 10.20 1.47 -21.73
C MET A 36 10.79 2.77 -21.18
N VAL A 37 11.85 2.67 -20.37
CA VAL A 37 12.60 3.82 -19.83
C VAL A 37 13.71 4.23 -20.80
N ALA A 38 13.50 5.34 -21.52
CA ALA A 38 14.40 5.75 -22.61
C ALA A 38 15.23 7.02 -22.33
N MET A 39 14.86 7.79 -21.30
CA MET A 39 15.43 9.11 -21.04
C MET A 39 15.96 9.19 -19.59
N SER A 40 17.04 9.92 -19.38
CA SER A 40 17.62 10.18 -18.05
C SER A 40 17.11 11.46 -17.42
N ASP A 41 16.65 12.41 -18.24
CA ASP A 41 16.13 13.72 -17.85
C ASP A 41 14.60 13.75 -17.73
N ARG A 42 13.92 12.63 -18.06
CA ARG A 42 12.46 12.51 -17.97
C ARG A 42 12.05 11.22 -17.29
N ASP A 43 11.00 11.34 -16.49
CA ASP A 43 10.40 10.21 -15.83
C ASP A 43 9.48 9.43 -16.80
N SER A 44 9.66 8.11 -16.84
CA SER A 44 8.71 7.16 -17.40
C SER A 44 7.85 6.58 -16.28
N ARG A 45 6.56 6.36 -16.53
CA ARG A 45 5.61 5.87 -15.52
C ARG A 45 4.91 4.60 -16.01
N SER A 46 4.59 3.70 -15.08
CA SER A 46 3.68 2.59 -15.37
C SER A 46 2.25 3.08 -15.55
N GLN A 47 1.38 2.19 -16.05
CA GLN A 47 -0.05 2.36 -15.86
C GLN A 47 -0.38 2.45 -14.35
N PRO A 48 -1.47 3.15 -13.97
CA PRO A 48 -1.96 3.16 -12.60
C PRO A 48 -2.27 1.75 -12.11
N ILE A 49 -1.96 1.49 -10.85
CA ILE A 49 -2.17 0.24 -10.14
C ILE A 49 -3.22 0.50 -9.06
N ALA A 50 -4.41 -0.05 -9.25
CA ALA A 50 -5.53 0.10 -8.34
C ALA A 50 -5.98 -1.27 -7.82
N PRO A 51 -6.72 -1.32 -6.69
CA PRO A 51 -7.33 -2.56 -6.23
C PRO A 51 -8.21 -3.19 -7.33
N PRO A 52 -8.13 -4.50 -7.55
CA PRO A 52 -9.04 -5.20 -8.47
C PRO A 52 -10.52 -5.00 -8.09
N ASN A 53 -11.39 -5.08 -9.09
CA ASN A 53 -12.84 -4.99 -8.88
C ASN A 53 -13.30 -6.00 -7.82
N GLY A 54 -14.12 -5.55 -6.87
CA GLY A 54 -14.63 -6.38 -5.78
C GLY A 54 -13.77 -6.39 -4.51
N VAL A 55 -12.57 -5.80 -4.53
CA VAL A 55 -11.78 -5.57 -3.31
C VAL A 55 -12.34 -4.36 -2.55
N LEU A 56 -12.76 -4.56 -1.30
CA LEU A 56 -13.22 -3.51 -0.40
C LEU A 56 -12.04 -2.88 0.34
N ALA A 57 -11.29 -2.01 -0.34
CA ALA A 57 -10.17 -1.24 0.23
C ALA A 57 -10.51 0.25 0.42
N GLN A 58 -11.78 0.65 0.24
CA GLN A 58 -12.21 2.05 0.19
C GLN A 58 -11.86 2.84 1.46
N GLU A 59 -12.05 2.22 2.62
CA GLU A 59 -11.73 2.82 3.93
C GLU A 59 -10.42 2.28 4.51
N GLY A 60 -9.72 1.41 3.78
CA GLY A 60 -8.50 0.78 4.24
C GLY A 60 -7.32 1.72 4.17
N VAL A 61 -6.45 1.70 5.18
CA VAL A 61 -5.16 2.39 5.15
C VAL A 61 -4.04 1.38 4.92
N ILE A 62 -3.07 1.76 4.09
CA ILE A 62 -1.89 0.95 3.81
C ILE A 62 -1.15 0.68 5.13
N ASP A 63 -0.82 -0.58 5.38
CA ASP A 63 0.20 -0.99 6.37
C ASP A 63 1.55 -1.13 5.67
N ARG A 64 1.55 -1.88 4.56
CA ARG A 64 2.78 -2.27 3.88
C ARG A 64 2.53 -2.65 2.44
N ILE A 65 3.50 -2.34 1.59
CA ILE A 65 3.48 -2.74 0.18
C ILE A 65 4.70 -3.61 -0.12
N HIS A 66 4.48 -4.84 -0.56
CA HIS A 66 5.51 -5.63 -1.21
C HIS A 66 5.53 -5.30 -2.70
N TRP A 67 6.72 -5.17 -3.27
CA TRP A 67 6.87 -4.80 -4.67
C TRP A 67 7.92 -5.65 -5.35
N ARG A 68 7.78 -5.77 -6.68
CA ARG A 68 8.76 -6.38 -7.57
C ARG A 68 8.77 -5.65 -8.91
N LEU A 69 9.95 -5.63 -9.52
CA LEU A 69 10.22 -5.21 -10.89
C LEU A 69 11.45 -5.98 -11.39
N ASP A 70 11.52 -6.19 -12.70
CA ASP A 70 12.64 -6.85 -13.34
C ASP A 70 13.24 -5.94 -14.41
N ALA A 71 14.55 -5.84 -14.45
CA ALA A 71 15.31 -5.17 -15.50
C ALA A 71 16.33 -6.15 -16.11
N PRO A 72 16.65 -6.04 -17.40
CA PRO A 72 17.67 -6.86 -18.04
C PRO A 72 19.03 -6.71 -17.34
N PRO A 73 19.91 -7.73 -17.40
CA PRO A 73 21.26 -7.66 -16.86
C PRO A 73 22.01 -6.42 -17.36
N GLY A 74 22.62 -5.66 -16.44
CA GLY A 74 23.31 -4.41 -16.74
C GLY A 74 22.40 -3.19 -16.97
N GLY A 75 21.08 -3.38 -17.05
CA GLY A 75 20.08 -2.32 -17.14
C GLY A 75 19.75 -1.73 -15.77
N ALA A 76 20.61 -0.87 -15.23
CA ALA A 76 20.27 -0.14 -14.01
C ALA A 76 19.30 1.00 -14.33
N VAL A 77 18.25 1.16 -13.53
CA VAL A 77 17.30 2.28 -13.58
C VAL A 77 17.14 2.84 -12.18
N ASN A 78 16.85 4.13 -12.05
CA ASN A 78 16.33 4.64 -10.79
C ASN A 78 14.82 4.34 -10.77
N ALA A 79 14.32 3.86 -9.64
CA ALA A 79 12.93 3.43 -9.50
C ALA A 79 12.30 4.02 -8.24
N TRP A 80 11.02 4.37 -8.35
CA TRP A 80 10.19 4.81 -7.24
C TRP A 80 8.82 4.12 -7.31
N LEU A 81 8.23 3.85 -6.15
CA LEU A 81 6.80 3.56 -6.03
C LEU A 81 6.10 4.82 -5.54
N CYS A 82 5.12 5.28 -6.30
CA CYS A 82 4.42 6.53 -6.04
C CYS A 82 2.96 6.28 -5.67
N HIS A 83 2.58 6.89 -4.56
CA HIS A 83 1.21 7.22 -4.17
C HIS A 83 0.95 8.70 -4.55
N PRO A 84 -0.31 9.16 -4.74
CA PRO A 84 -0.59 10.57 -5.05
C PRO A 84 0.08 11.58 -4.12
N GLU A 85 0.19 11.23 -2.84
CA GLU A 85 0.79 12.10 -1.82
C GLU A 85 2.31 11.96 -1.67
N GLN A 86 2.92 10.85 -2.12
CA GLN A 86 4.32 10.55 -1.83
C GLN A 86 4.93 9.51 -2.77
N CYS A 87 6.18 9.72 -3.17
CA CYS A 87 6.98 8.70 -3.86
C CYS A 87 8.10 8.18 -2.95
N VAL A 88 8.32 6.87 -2.96
CA VAL A 88 9.37 6.19 -2.20
C VAL A 88 10.38 5.59 -3.16
N ALA A 89 11.66 5.89 -2.96
CA ALA A 89 12.75 5.31 -3.76
C ALA A 89 12.86 3.81 -3.49
N LEU A 90 13.05 3.03 -4.55
CA LEU A 90 13.16 1.58 -4.49
C LEU A 90 14.61 1.15 -4.67
N SER A 91 15.05 0.21 -3.85
CA SER A 91 16.37 -0.41 -3.93
C SER A 91 16.25 -1.87 -4.35
N GLY A 92 16.92 -2.23 -5.43
CA GLY A 92 16.89 -3.59 -5.98
C GLY A 92 15.67 -3.88 -6.86
N MET A 93 15.40 -5.15 -7.08
CA MET A 93 14.35 -5.66 -7.97
C MET A 93 13.08 -6.10 -7.22
N ARG A 94 13.17 -6.24 -5.89
CA ARG A 94 12.04 -6.56 -5.03
C ARG A 94 12.28 -6.04 -3.63
N GLY A 95 11.20 -5.81 -2.90
CA GLY A 95 11.32 -5.38 -1.52
C GLY A 95 9.97 -5.03 -0.90
N THR A 96 10.05 -4.17 0.10
CA THR A 96 8.92 -3.73 0.90
C THR A 96 9.00 -2.22 1.10
N VAL A 97 7.86 -1.53 1.06
CA VAL A 97 7.69 -0.12 1.41
C VAL A 97 6.73 -0.03 2.59
N THR A 98 7.16 0.63 3.66
CA THR A 98 6.34 0.99 4.83
C THR A 98 6.19 2.50 4.99
N GLN A 99 6.95 3.29 4.23
CA GLN A 99 6.88 4.76 4.26
C GLN A 99 5.59 5.33 3.64
N LEU A 100 4.76 4.48 3.03
CA LEU A 100 3.42 4.79 2.57
C LEU A 100 2.33 4.34 3.54
N ALA A 101 2.70 3.84 4.74
CA ALA A 101 1.73 3.44 5.74
C ALA A 101 0.83 4.61 6.18
N GLY A 102 -0.43 4.33 6.47
CA GLY A 102 -1.44 5.33 6.82
C GLY A 102 -2.07 6.08 5.64
N ARG A 103 -1.57 5.88 4.42
CA ARG A 103 -2.20 6.40 3.19
C ARG A 103 -3.37 5.51 2.76
N HIS A 104 -4.31 6.05 2.00
CA HIS A 104 -5.47 5.29 1.52
C HIS A 104 -5.05 4.12 0.61
N ALA A 105 -5.59 2.92 0.88
CA ALA A 105 -5.28 1.71 0.13
C ALA A 105 -6.07 1.58 -1.18
N ASN A 106 -7.03 2.47 -1.44
CA ASN A 106 -7.79 2.52 -2.70
C ASN A 106 -7.17 3.45 -3.76
N GLU A 107 -6.21 4.29 -3.36
CA GLU A 107 -5.60 5.28 -4.24
C GLU A 107 -4.64 4.60 -5.24
N PRO A 108 -4.57 5.09 -6.49
CA PRO A 108 -3.77 4.46 -7.51
C PRO A 108 -2.28 4.65 -7.23
N LEU A 109 -1.56 3.54 -7.18
CA LEU A 109 -0.10 3.52 -7.16
C LEU A 109 0.45 3.52 -8.58
N TYR A 110 1.70 3.93 -8.76
CA TYR A 110 2.41 3.70 -10.02
C TYR A 110 3.91 3.59 -9.78
N PHE A 111 4.58 2.80 -10.62
CA PHE A 111 6.03 2.83 -10.69
C PHE A 111 6.49 4.01 -11.53
N ARG A 112 7.53 4.69 -11.07
CA ARG A 112 8.21 5.77 -11.77
C ARG A 112 9.67 5.40 -11.98
N PHE A 113 10.20 5.73 -13.15
CA PHE A 113 11.56 5.38 -13.53
C PHE A 113 12.24 6.52 -14.28
N ASN A 114 13.56 6.61 -14.14
CA ASN A 114 14.40 7.30 -15.11
C ASN A 114 15.73 6.56 -15.28
N LEU A 115 16.39 6.79 -16.41
CA LEU A 115 17.74 6.28 -16.63
C LEU A 115 18.76 7.11 -15.84
N ARG A 116 19.90 6.50 -15.55
CA ARG A 116 21.11 7.27 -15.22
C ARG A 116 21.67 7.86 -16.51
N PRO A 117 22.31 9.05 -16.45
CA PRO A 117 22.95 9.65 -17.62
C PRO A 117 23.88 8.67 -18.35
N GLY A 118 23.82 8.65 -19.68
CA GLY A 118 24.68 7.81 -20.52
C GLY A 118 24.26 6.34 -20.67
N GLN A 119 23.14 5.92 -20.08
CA GLN A 119 22.61 4.56 -20.26
C GLN A 119 21.79 4.41 -21.53
N ARG A 120 21.76 3.17 -22.06
CA ARG A 120 20.85 2.79 -23.13
C ARG A 120 19.42 2.61 -22.59
N PRO A 121 18.38 2.74 -23.44
CA PRO A 121 17.01 2.45 -23.05
C PRO A 121 16.88 1.07 -22.40
N VAL A 122 16.17 1.00 -21.26
CA VAL A 122 15.91 -0.23 -20.49
C VAL A 122 14.41 -0.52 -20.41
N ARG A 123 13.99 -1.68 -20.91
CA ARG A 123 12.62 -2.18 -20.69
C ARG A 123 12.53 -2.82 -19.31
N VAL A 124 11.75 -2.22 -18.42
CA VAL A 124 11.45 -2.75 -17.09
C VAL A 124 10.14 -3.52 -17.16
N GLN A 125 10.10 -4.72 -16.60
CA GLN A 125 8.97 -5.65 -16.67
C GLN A 125 8.69 -6.28 -15.30
N GLY A 126 7.75 -7.24 -15.21
CA GLY A 126 7.45 -7.92 -13.95
C GLY A 126 6.91 -6.99 -12.84
N LEU A 127 6.37 -5.82 -13.23
CA LEU A 127 5.94 -4.76 -12.32
C LEU A 127 4.73 -5.22 -11.51
N GLN A 128 4.92 -5.49 -10.22
CA GLN A 128 3.87 -6.02 -9.35
C GLN A 128 3.93 -5.40 -7.96
N VAL A 129 2.76 -5.23 -7.36
CA VAL A 129 2.61 -4.89 -5.94
C VAL A 129 1.66 -5.87 -5.24
N ILE A 130 1.88 -6.02 -3.94
CA ILE A 130 0.93 -6.60 -2.98
C ILE A 130 0.79 -5.58 -1.86
N VAL A 131 -0.40 -5.03 -1.70
CA VAL A 131 -0.72 -4.01 -0.71
C VAL A 131 -1.50 -4.66 0.42
N ASN A 132 -0.91 -4.64 1.61
CA ASN A 132 -1.59 -5.01 2.85
C ASN A 132 -2.13 -3.73 3.49
N TYR A 133 -3.36 -3.81 3.99
CA TYR A 133 -4.08 -2.67 4.55
C TYR A 133 -4.93 -3.10 5.76
N GLN A 134 -5.39 -2.12 6.52
CA GLN A 134 -6.32 -2.27 7.65
C GLN A 134 -7.44 -1.25 7.59
#